data_AF-H6NIT1-F1
#
_entry.id   AF-H6NIT1-F1
#
_cell.length_a   1.000
_cell.length_b   1.000
_cell.length_c   1.000
_cell.angle_alpha   90.00
_cell.angle_beta   90.00
_cell.angle_gamma   90.00
#
_symmetry.space_group_name_H-M   'P 1'
#
loop_
_entity.id
_entity.type
_entity.pdbx_description
1 polymer ?
#
loop_
_entity_poly.entity_id
_entity_poly.type
_entity_poly.pdbx_seq_one_letter_code
_entity_poly.pdbx_strand_id
1 'polypeptide(L)'
;MNKRWMSYALPAVLSISSVLSLAATACAATPAAFSDTRNHWSADAVKWAVGSGIVDGYEDGTFRPNQTVSEPEFLAMLLRAYPSSQLTSTSSGSPWYTPYYDYAKKMNWPLLGSPDRQSYNRGHVARLIAGTQQGTALSLNDSIRFLLDQGLSQGKSSATVQGYAAADPLSRAEAVQFIRNLKGSVSGLKAAQPTPGGTAPEASAAAVSVRGIAIGDSEASVLSKLGQPARKDASGYAGMQWYIYNGDYSRYVQVGISGGKVTGLYAPGGWTTNKGLTDGVSRTEIQNVYGQPLSYILKGNTRFMNNYGEGEYGTYEDAGAYVTFFYDVHQEGEVTGVLVIDRSTELALASFYPQGSDTLARAFERQSFDLANAARVRLGLQPFAWDEGAAGTARAHSADMAAKGYFDHTNPAGQSPFDRMEAAGLSYSSAAENIAAGQTSAIHAHHGWMNSAGHRKNLLSGITRLGVGVAFGGKMSVYYTQNFLTP
;
A
#
# COMPACT_ATOMS: atom_id res chain seq x y z
N MET A 1 52.95 -16.30 -6.76
CA MET A 1 51.65 -16.92 -6.45
C MET A 1 50.59 -15.83 -6.42
N ASN A 2 49.69 -15.86 -7.40
CA ASN A 2 48.68 -14.85 -7.67
C ASN A 2 47.39 -15.12 -6.90
N LYS A 3 46.74 -14.06 -6.39
CA LYS A 3 45.28 -13.97 -6.26
C LYS A 3 44.84 -12.58 -6.72
N ARG A 4 44.10 -12.52 -7.84
CA ARG A 4 43.36 -11.35 -8.31
C ARG A 4 41.89 -11.76 -8.41
N TRP A 5 41.02 -11.03 -7.73
CA TRP A 5 39.56 -11.12 -7.91
C TRP A 5 39.14 -10.10 -8.96
N MET A 6 38.38 -10.55 -9.95
CA MET A 6 37.89 -9.77 -11.09
C MET A 6 36.56 -9.10 -10.75
N SER A 7 36.54 -7.78 -10.93
CA SER A 7 35.32 -6.96 -11.03
C SER A 7 34.73 -7.12 -12.44
N TYR A 8 33.44 -7.46 -12.54
CA TYR A 8 32.72 -7.41 -13.81
C TYR A 8 32.00 -6.06 -13.93
N ALA A 9 32.59 -5.17 -14.72
CA ALA A 9 31.88 -4.06 -15.37
C ALA A 9 31.67 -4.47 -16.84
N LEU A 10 30.43 -4.43 -17.32
CA LEU A 10 30.10 -4.61 -18.73
C LEU A 10 29.48 -3.29 -19.24
N PRO A 11 29.99 -2.71 -20.34
CA PRO A 11 29.50 -1.43 -20.84
C PRO A 11 28.28 -1.65 -21.75
N ALA A 12 27.24 -0.84 -21.59
CA ALA A 12 26.22 -0.64 -22.61
C ALA A 12 26.57 0.66 -23.36
N VAL A 13 27.03 0.51 -24.60
CA VAL A 13 27.30 1.64 -25.51
C VAL A 13 25.98 2.08 -26.13
N LEU A 14 25.55 3.31 -25.82
CA LEU A 14 24.55 4.05 -26.60
C LEU A 14 25.31 4.83 -27.68
N SER A 15 25.16 4.44 -28.95
CA SER A 15 25.68 5.21 -30.07
C SER A 15 24.81 6.46 -30.29
N ILE A 16 25.42 7.63 -30.18
CA ILE A 16 24.84 8.91 -30.58
C ILE A 16 25.16 9.07 -32.08
N SER A 17 24.15 8.98 -32.94
CA SER A 17 24.29 9.37 -34.35
C SER A 17 23.86 10.82 -34.53
N SER A 18 24.85 11.67 -34.73
CA SER A 18 24.75 13.04 -35.24
C SER A 18 24.15 13.06 -36.66
N VAL A 19 23.12 13.88 -36.88
CA VAL A 19 22.51 14.09 -38.20
C VAL A 19 23.14 15.32 -38.85
N LEU A 20 24.00 15.09 -39.84
CA LEU A 20 24.35 16.05 -40.88
C LEU A 20 23.37 15.81 -42.05
N SER A 21 22.63 16.84 -42.46
CA SER A 21 21.68 16.76 -43.56
C SER A 21 22.37 16.50 -44.90
N LEU A 22 22.02 15.38 -45.55
CA LEU A 22 22.04 15.27 -47.00
C LEU A 22 20.74 14.56 -47.42
N ALA A 23 19.98 15.20 -48.31
CA ALA A 23 18.75 14.66 -48.85
C ALA A 23 19.03 13.40 -49.69
N ALA A 24 18.52 12.26 -49.22
CA ALA A 24 18.37 11.05 -50.01
C ALA A 24 16.97 10.49 -49.74
N THR A 25 16.16 10.39 -50.79
CA THR A 25 14.84 9.75 -50.76
C THR A 25 14.97 8.30 -50.31
N ALA A 26 14.64 8.04 -49.05
CA ALA A 26 14.54 6.68 -48.51
C ALA A 26 13.24 6.04 -48.99
N CYS A 27 13.35 4.96 -49.76
CA CYS A 27 12.26 4.01 -49.96
C CYS A 27 11.79 3.52 -48.58
N ALA A 28 10.52 3.73 -48.25
CA ALA A 28 9.91 3.21 -47.03
C ALA A 28 9.95 1.67 -47.05
N ALA A 29 10.83 1.09 -46.23
CA ALA A 29 10.84 -0.34 -45.99
C ALA A 29 9.53 -0.74 -45.29
N THR A 30 8.81 -1.72 -45.83
CA THR A 30 7.71 -2.40 -45.13
C THR A 30 8.18 -2.85 -43.75
N PRO A 31 7.42 -2.62 -42.66
CA PRO A 31 7.82 -3.06 -41.33
C PRO A 31 7.90 -4.58 -41.33
N ALA A 32 9.12 -5.11 -41.36
CA ALA A 32 9.35 -6.55 -41.32
C ALA A 32 8.82 -7.09 -39.99
N ALA A 33 8.01 -8.15 -40.04
CA ALA A 33 7.55 -8.81 -38.83
C ALA A 33 8.74 -9.46 -38.11
N PHE A 34 8.96 -9.13 -36.83
CA PHE A 34 10.04 -9.70 -36.05
C PHE A 34 9.94 -11.21 -35.96
N SER A 35 11.09 -11.88 -35.91
CA SER A 35 11.16 -13.34 -35.91
C SER A 35 10.42 -13.97 -34.72
N ASP A 36 10.45 -13.31 -33.57
CA ASP A 36 9.90 -13.76 -32.28
C ASP A 36 8.46 -13.30 -32.01
N THR A 37 7.86 -12.49 -32.89
CA THR A 37 6.46 -12.06 -32.75
C THR A 37 5.52 -12.67 -33.77
N ARG A 38 6.01 -13.41 -34.78
CA ARG A 38 5.18 -13.96 -35.88
C ARG A 38 3.98 -14.80 -35.40
N ASN A 39 4.15 -15.60 -34.36
CA ASN A 39 3.10 -16.44 -33.77
C ASN A 39 2.75 -16.02 -32.33
N HIS A 40 3.10 -14.80 -31.93
CA HIS A 40 2.86 -14.30 -30.59
C HIS A 40 1.50 -13.59 -30.52
N TRP A 41 0.81 -13.66 -29.37
CA TRP A 41 -0.51 -13.01 -29.19
C TRP A 41 -0.47 -11.49 -29.45
N SER A 42 0.70 -10.87 -29.28
CA SER A 42 0.90 -9.43 -29.46
C SER A 42 1.33 -9.02 -30.87
N ALA A 43 1.35 -9.94 -31.85
CA ALA A 43 1.87 -9.68 -33.20
C ALA A 43 1.31 -8.40 -33.82
N ASP A 44 -0.02 -8.22 -33.78
CA ASP A 44 -0.69 -7.05 -34.34
C ASP A 44 -0.38 -5.77 -33.57
N ALA A 45 -0.26 -5.86 -32.24
CA ALA A 45 0.04 -4.70 -31.42
C ALA A 45 1.48 -4.21 -31.63
N VAL A 46 2.42 -5.15 -31.74
CA VAL A 46 3.82 -4.86 -32.07
C VAL A 46 3.93 -4.26 -33.46
N LYS A 47 3.28 -4.85 -34.46
CA LYS A 47 3.25 -4.32 -35.83
C LYS A 47 2.71 -2.89 -35.88
N TRP A 48 1.62 -2.63 -35.17
CA TRP A 48 1.04 -1.30 -35.04
C TRP A 48 2.01 -0.31 -34.41
N ALA A 49 2.68 -0.69 -33.30
CA ALA A 49 3.56 0.21 -32.58
C ALA A 49 4.84 0.54 -33.36
N VAL A 50 5.41 -0.42 -34.10
CA VAL A 50 6.54 -0.17 -35.01
C VAL A 50 6.11 0.74 -36.15
N GLY A 51 4.98 0.43 -36.81
CA GLY A 51 4.46 1.26 -37.91
C GLY A 51 4.11 2.69 -37.48
N SER A 52 3.88 2.90 -36.18
CA SER A 52 3.58 4.22 -35.59
C SER A 52 4.82 4.91 -34.99
N GLY A 53 6.01 4.32 -35.09
CA GLY A 53 7.25 4.89 -34.53
C GLY A 53 7.29 4.93 -32.99
N ILE A 54 6.50 4.10 -32.32
CA ILE A 54 6.41 4.06 -30.84
C ILE A 54 7.55 3.23 -30.25
N VAL A 55 7.88 2.13 -30.91
CA VAL A 55 8.93 1.17 -30.52
C VAL A 55 9.71 0.72 -31.75
N ASP A 56 10.96 0.34 -31.50
CA ASP A 56 11.82 -0.36 -32.45
C ASP A 56 12.11 -1.78 -31.98
N GLY A 57 12.62 -2.60 -32.90
CA GLY A 57 13.21 -3.90 -32.58
C GLY A 57 14.71 -3.80 -32.30
N TYR A 58 15.30 -4.95 -32.02
CA TYR A 58 16.73 -5.11 -31.84
C TYR A 58 17.42 -5.37 -33.19
N GLU A 59 18.72 -5.08 -33.25
CA GLU A 59 19.55 -5.30 -34.46
C GLU A 59 19.55 -6.77 -34.93
N ASP A 60 19.29 -7.71 -34.01
CA ASP A 60 19.15 -9.15 -34.28
C ASP A 60 17.81 -9.52 -34.94
N GLY A 61 16.95 -8.55 -35.25
CA GLY A 61 15.65 -8.77 -35.87
C GLY A 61 14.56 -9.28 -34.92
N THR A 62 14.75 -9.16 -33.61
CA THR A 62 13.77 -9.53 -32.57
C THR A 62 13.08 -8.32 -31.95
N PHE A 63 11.93 -8.53 -31.29
CA PHE A 63 11.24 -7.52 -30.47
C PHE A 63 11.39 -7.76 -28.96
N ARG A 64 11.59 -9.01 -28.56
CA ARG A 64 11.65 -9.54 -27.19
C ARG A 64 10.34 -9.28 -26.43
N PRO A 65 9.20 -9.83 -26.89
CA PRO A 65 7.88 -9.49 -26.35
C PRO A 65 7.72 -9.76 -24.84
N ASN A 66 8.41 -10.78 -24.31
CA ASN A 66 8.33 -11.19 -22.91
C ASN A 66 9.36 -10.50 -22.00
N GLN A 67 10.22 -9.64 -22.54
CA GLN A 67 11.18 -8.88 -21.73
C GLN A 67 10.46 -7.82 -20.90
N THR A 68 10.84 -7.67 -19.63
CA THR A 68 10.29 -6.63 -18.76
C THR A 68 10.74 -5.23 -19.18
N VAL A 69 9.87 -4.24 -18.97
CA VAL A 69 10.16 -2.83 -19.23
C VAL A 69 10.24 -2.03 -17.93
N SER A 70 11.01 -0.95 -17.91
CA SER A 70 11.04 0.00 -16.80
C SER A 70 10.04 1.14 -16.98
N GLU A 71 9.81 1.90 -15.92
CA GLU A 71 9.01 3.14 -15.95
C GLU A 71 9.43 4.11 -17.06
N PRO A 72 10.72 4.50 -17.22
CA PRO A 72 11.13 5.40 -18.30
C PRO A 72 10.88 4.83 -19.69
N GLU A 73 11.02 3.50 -19.88
CA GLU A 73 10.75 2.87 -21.16
C GLU A 73 9.26 2.93 -21.50
N PHE A 74 8.39 2.63 -20.54
CA PHE A 74 6.95 2.73 -20.72
C PHE A 74 6.51 4.18 -20.98
N LEU A 75 7.04 5.15 -20.23
CA LEU A 75 6.76 6.59 -20.44
C LEU A 75 7.17 7.05 -21.84
N ALA A 76 8.35 6.62 -22.31
CA ALA A 76 8.81 6.95 -23.65
C ALA A 76 7.88 6.38 -24.73
N MET A 77 7.43 5.12 -24.58
CA MET A 77 6.46 4.53 -25.49
C MET A 77 5.13 5.29 -25.46
N LEU A 78 4.62 5.63 -24.27
CA LEU A 78 3.37 6.36 -24.11
C LEU A 78 3.44 7.75 -24.77
N LEU A 79 4.53 8.48 -24.57
CA LEU A 79 4.71 9.84 -25.09
C LEU A 79 5.06 9.88 -26.58
N ARG A 80 5.61 8.80 -27.15
CA ARG A 80 5.70 8.64 -28.62
C ARG A 80 4.34 8.36 -29.24
N ALA A 81 3.46 7.62 -28.56
CA ALA A 81 2.09 7.39 -29.01
C ALA A 81 1.20 8.65 -28.91
N TYR A 82 1.57 9.58 -28.03
CA TYR A 82 0.91 10.88 -27.82
C TYR A 82 1.92 12.03 -27.84
N PRO A 83 2.48 12.34 -29.03
CA PRO A 83 3.52 13.36 -29.14
C PRO A 83 2.98 14.72 -28.68
N SER A 84 3.79 15.45 -27.91
CA SER A 84 3.46 16.76 -27.37
C SER A 84 4.59 17.74 -27.69
N SER A 85 4.24 18.94 -28.16
CA SER A 85 5.20 20.02 -28.43
C SER A 85 5.88 20.55 -27.15
N GLN A 86 5.39 20.16 -25.98
CA GLN A 86 5.98 20.53 -24.69
C GLN A 86 7.06 19.56 -24.22
N LEU A 87 7.32 18.46 -24.94
CA LEU A 87 8.47 17.60 -24.67
C LEU A 87 9.74 18.36 -25.05
N THR A 88 10.63 18.56 -24.07
CA THR A 88 11.92 19.21 -24.27
C THR A 88 12.94 18.25 -24.89
N SER A 89 13.98 18.77 -25.52
CA SER A 89 15.12 17.94 -25.94
C SER A 89 15.95 17.54 -24.72
N THR A 90 16.57 16.36 -24.78
CA THR A 90 17.52 15.92 -23.75
C THR A 90 18.75 16.83 -23.76
N SER A 91 19.02 17.48 -22.64
CA SER A 91 20.24 18.27 -22.44
C SER A 91 21.49 17.40 -22.52
N SER A 92 22.57 17.95 -23.06
CA SER A 92 23.87 17.24 -23.13
C SER A 92 24.32 16.80 -21.73
N GLY A 93 24.51 15.49 -21.54
CA GLY A 93 24.90 14.88 -20.27
C GLY A 93 23.75 14.42 -19.36
N SER A 94 22.49 14.69 -19.72
CA SER A 94 21.33 14.17 -18.98
C SER A 94 20.94 12.76 -19.46
N PRO A 95 20.38 11.90 -18.57
CA PRO A 95 19.81 10.62 -18.98
C PRO A 95 18.78 10.78 -20.10
N TRP A 96 18.75 9.82 -21.03
CA TRP A 96 17.86 9.86 -22.20
C TRP A 96 16.37 9.99 -21.85
N TYR A 97 15.99 9.54 -20.64
CA TYR A 97 14.61 9.52 -20.17
C TYR A 97 14.14 10.82 -19.50
N THR A 98 15.06 11.76 -19.23
CA THR A 98 14.76 13.00 -18.49
C THR A 98 13.57 13.79 -19.07
N PRO A 99 13.47 14.01 -20.39
CA PRO A 99 12.34 14.76 -20.95
C PRO A 99 10.96 14.13 -20.69
N TYR A 100 10.90 12.78 -20.64
CA TYR A 100 9.64 12.07 -20.39
C TYR A 100 9.19 12.25 -18.94
N TYR A 101 10.13 12.17 -18.00
CA TYR A 101 9.85 12.43 -16.58
C TYR A 101 9.47 13.88 -16.33
N ASP A 102 10.18 14.84 -16.92
CA ASP A 102 9.89 16.25 -16.73
C ASP A 102 8.49 16.60 -17.25
N TYR A 103 8.12 16.05 -18.41
CA TYR A 103 6.77 16.19 -18.94
C TYR A 103 5.73 15.51 -18.05
N ALA A 104 5.94 14.25 -17.66
CA ALA A 104 5.00 13.52 -16.81
C ALA A 104 4.77 14.20 -15.46
N LYS A 105 5.83 14.75 -14.84
CA LYS A 105 5.75 15.58 -13.61
C LYS A 105 4.93 16.84 -13.84
N LYS A 106 5.16 17.55 -14.95
CA LYS A 106 4.37 18.74 -15.31
C LYS A 106 2.88 18.40 -15.50
N MET A 107 2.58 17.21 -15.98
CA MET A 107 1.23 16.68 -16.14
C MET A 107 0.65 16.07 -14.86
N ASN A 108 1.41 16.08 -13.75
CA ASN A 108 1.05 15.52 -12.45
C ASN A 108 0.71 14.03 -12.50
N TRP A 109 1.33 13.27 -13.40
CA TRP A 109 1.09 11.84 -13.51
C TRP A 109 1.75 11.06 -12.36
N PRO A 110 1.15 9.95 -11.90
CA PRO A 110 1.74 9.13 -10.84
C PRO A 110 2.94 8.36 -11.39
N LEU A 111 4.11 8.59 -10.78
CA LEU A 111 5.40 7.99 -11.16
C LEU A 111 6.06 7.37 -9.92
N LEU A 112 6.77 6.25 -10.11
CA LEU A 112 7.70 5.69 -9.12
C LEU A 112 8.94 6.56 -8.95
N GLY A 113 9.35 7.26 -10.01
CA GLY A 113 10.63 7.96 -10.04
C GLY A 113 11.83 7.01 -10.11
N SER A 114 11.62 5.74 -10.48
CA SER A 114 12.67 4.72 -10.51
C SER A 114 12.97 4.28 -11.94
N PRO A 115 14.23 4.33 -12.40
CA PRO A 115 14.59 3.86 -13.74
C PRO A 115 14.75 2.33 -13.85
N ASP A 116 14.62 1.57 -12.75
CA ASP A 116 14.81 0.11 -12.74
C ASP A 116 13.63 -0.65 -13.41
N ARG A 117 13.95 -1.68 -14.19
CA ARG A 117 12.97 -2.57 -14.85
C ARG A 117 12.31 -3.53 -13.89
N GLN A 118 12.99 -3.94 -12.82
CA GLN A 118 12.44 -4.96 -11.91
C GLN A 118 11.27 -4.42 -11.08
N SER A 119 11.24 -3.10 -10.83
CA SER A 119 10.23 -2.46 -10.01
C SER A 119 8.96 -2.04 -10.78
N TYR A 120 8.92 -2.19 -12.11
CA TYR A 120 7.79 -1.70 -12.91
C TYR A 120 6.82 -2.81 -13.33
N ASN A 121 5.57 -2.75 -12.84
CA ASN A 121 4.57 -3.80 -12.94
C ASN A 121 3.26 -3.29 -13.56
N ARG A 122 2.31 -4.22 -13.78
CA ARG A 122 0.99 -3.90 -14.35
C ARG A 122 0.21 -2.90 -13.48
N GLY A 123 0.33 -2.96 -12.16
CA GLY A 123 -0.32 -2.02 -11.24
C GLY A 123 0.11 -0.57 -11.45
N HIS A 124 1.41 -0.34 -11.69
CA HIS A 124 1.93 0.99 -12.01
C HIS A 124 1.36 1.53 -13.33
N VAL A 125 1.22 0.67 -14.34
CA VAL A 125 0.55 1.02 -15.60
C VAL A 125 -0.90 1.40 -15.37
N ALA A 126 -1.64 0.66 -14.54
CA ALA A 126 -3.03 0.98 -14.23
C ALA A 126 -3.15 2.39 -13.65
N ARG A 127 -2.34 2.71 -12.63
CA ARG A 127 -2.33 4.03 -11.98
C ARG A 127 -1.95 5.14 -12.96
N LEU A 128 -0.91 4.93 -13.77
CA LEU A 128 -0.45 5.90 -14.75
C LEU A 128 -1.52 6.18 -15.82
N ILE A 129 -2.05 5.13 -16.46
CA ILE A 129 -3.08 5.28 -17.50
C ILE A 129 -4.34 5.94 -16.92
N ALA A 130 -4.83 5.49 -15.77
CA ALA A 130 -5.97 6.09 -15.10
C ALA A 130 -5.73 7.58 -14.79
N GLY A 131 -4.54 7.91 -14.26
CA GLY A 131 -4.11 9.28 -13.97
C GLY A 131 -4.08 10.17 -15.20
N THR A 132 -3.74 9.62 -16.38
CA THR A 132 -3.77 10.38 -17.65
C THR A 132 -5.18 10.70 -18.16
N GLN A 133 -6.23 10.07 -17.64
CA GLN A 133 -7.59 10.16 -18.21
C GLN A 133 -8.63 10.74 -17.27
N GLN A 134 -8.59 10.36 -15.98
CA GLN A 134 -9.61 10.73 -15.01
C GLN A 134 -9.39 12.11 -14.40
N GLY A 135 -8.20 12.68 -14.59
CA GLY A 135 -7.87 13.94 -13.94
C GLY A 135 -7.79 13.81 -12.41
N THR A 136 -7.72 12.61 -11.83
CA THR A 136 -7.52 12.40 -10.38
C THR A 136 -6.70 11.14 -10.15
N ALA A 137 -5.81 11.15 -9.17
CA ALA A 137 -5.11 9.93 -8.75
C ALA A 137 -6.12 8.95 -8.13
N LEU A 138 -6.27 7.78 -8.75
CA LEU A 138 -7.11 6.69 -8.26
C LEU A 138 -6.28 5.73 -7.38
N SER A 139 -6.95 5.03 -6.46
CA SER A 139 -6.35 3.88 -5.78
C SER A 139 -5.93 2.81 -6.80
N LEU A 140 -5.07 1.85 -6.42
CA LEU A 140 -4.70 0.76 -7.33
C LEU A 140 -5.93 0.00 -7.86
N ASN A 141 -6.82 -0.40 -6.96
CA ASN A 141 -8.00 -1.18 -7.33
C ASN A 141 -8.96 -0.37 -8.20
N ASP A 142 -9.11 0.93 -7.94
CA ASP A 142 -9.96 1.81 -8.76
C ASP A 142 -9.32 2.13 -10.11
N SER A 143 -7.99 2.22 -10.17
CA SER A 143 -7.25 2.32 -11.43
C SER A 143 -7.45 1.06 -12.28
N ILE A 144 -7.38 -0.11 -11.65
CA ILE A 144 -7.64 -1.39 -12.32
C ILE A 144 -9.08 -1.46 -12.81
N ARG A 145 -10.07 -1.14 -11.95
CA ARG A 145 -11.48 -1.09 -12.34
C ARG A 145 -11.70 -0.12 -13.50
N PHE A 146 -11.11 1.08 -13.45
CA PHE A 146 -11.18 2.03 -14.55
C PHE A 146 -10.67 1.42 -15.86
N LEU A 147 -9.52 0.74 -15.85
CA LEU A 147 -9.00 0.08 -17.05
C LEU A 147 -9.93 -1.03 -17.56
N LEU A 148 -10.55 -1.79 -16.66
CA LEU A 148 -11.50 -2.86 -17.01
C LEU A 148 -12.81 -2.28 -17.58
N ASP A 149 -13.39 -1.29 -16.91
CA ASP A 149 -14.66 -0.65 -17.25
C ASP A 149 -14.58 0.13 -18.56
N GLN A 150 -13.44 0.75 -18.85
CA GLN A 150 -13.18 1.45 -20.12
C GLN A 150 -12.74 0.49 -21.24
N GLY A 151 -12.66 -0.82 -20.99
CA GLY A 151 -12.19 -1.80 -21.98
C GLY A 151 -10.71 -1.64 -22.35
N LEU A 152 -9.93 -0.92 -21.55
CA LEU A 152 -8.48 -0.72 -21.73
C LEU A 152 -7.69 -1.98 -21.34
N SER A 153 -8.27 -2.85 -20.52
CA SER A 153 -7.74 -4.17 -20.18
C SER A 153 -8.87 -5.19 -19.99
N GLN A 154 -8.58 -6.47 -20.23
CA GLN A 154 -9.46 -7.59 -19.88
C GLN A 154 -8.91 -8.39 -18.68
N GLY A 155 -7.86 -7.86 -18.03
CA GLY A 155 -7.06 -8.62 -17.08
C GLY A 155 -6.20 -9.69 -17.74
N LYS A 156 -5.45 -10.45 -16.94
CA LYS A 156 -4.58 -11.54 -17.39
C LYS A 156 -5.31 -12.89 -17.34
N SER A 157 -6.13 -13.10 -16.32
CA SER A 157 -6.95 -14.32 -16.16
C SER A 157 -8.45 -14.05 -16.19
N SER A 158 -8.89 -12.87 -15.72
CA SER A 158 -10.29 -12.43 -15.79
C SER A 158 -10.38 -10.91 -15.68
N ALA A 159 -11.51 -10.34 -16.11
CA ALA A 159 -11.81 -8.92 -16.00
C ALA A 159 -12.21 -8.53 -14.56
N THR A 160 -11.34 -8.84 -13.60
CA THR A 160 -11.51 -8.52 -12.18
C THR A 160 -10.22 -7.90 -11.65
N VAL A 161 -10.29 -7.25 -10.48
CA VAL A 161 -9.12 -6.65 -9.84
C VAL A 161 -8.01 -7.69 -9.59
N GLN A 162 -8.38 -8.86 -9.08
CA GLN A 162 -7.45 -9.97 -8.87
C GLN A 162 -6.96 -10.54 -10.21
N GLY A 163 -7.87 -10.74 -11.17
CA GLY A 163 -7.55 -11.27 -12.49
C GLY A 163 -6.67 -10.35 -13.33
N TYR A 164 -6.55 -9.07 -12.97
CA TYR A 164 -5.64 -8.12 -13.59
C TYR A 164 -4.16 -8.43 -13.33
N ALA A 165 -3.84 -9.14 -12.25
CA ALA A 165 -2.47 -9.49 -11.84
C ALA A 165 -1.55 -8.26 -11.72
N ALA A 166 -1.90 -7.33 -10.82
CA ALA A 166 -1.22 -6.04 -10.68
C ALA A 166 0.27 -6.13 -10.33
N ALA A 167 0.66 -7.12 -9.53
CA ALA A 167 2.04 -7.32 -9.10
C ALA A 167 2.95 -7.90 -10.18
N ASP A 168 2.38 -8.47 -11.26
CA ASP A 168 3.18 -9.07 -12.32
C ASP A 168 4.02 -8.00 -13.04
N PRO A 169 5.33 -8.26 -13.25
CA PRO A 169 6.18 -7.38 -14.04
C PRO A 169 5.59 -7.11 -15.42
N LEU A 170 5.74 -5.88 -15.91
CA LEU A 170 5.20 -5.50 -17.20
C LEU A 170 6.12 -5.95 -18.35
N SER A 171 5.62 -6.79 -19.24
CA SER A 171 6.35 -7.16 -20.46
C SER A 171 6.26 -6.09 -21.56
N ARG A 172 7.22 -6.07 -22.50
CA ARG A 172 7.21 -5.19 -23.69
C ARG A 172 5.94 -5.37 -24.52
N ALA A 173 5.46 -6.60 -24.67
CA ALA A 173 4.22 -6.90 -25.38
C ALA A 173 3.00 -6.29 -24.69
N GLU A 174 2.88 -6.45 -23.36
CA GLU A 174 1.80 -5.84 -22.59
C GLU A 174 1.86 -4.32 -22.63
N ALA A 175 3.05 -3.73 -22.50
CA ALA A 175 3.25 -2.28 -22.59
C ALA A 175 2.67 -1.71 -23.88
N VAL A 176 3.02 -2.30 -25.02
CA VAL A 176 2.51 -1.90 -26.34
C VAL A 176 0.99 -2.14 -26.44
N GLN A 177 0.49 -3.26 -25.92
CA GLN A 177 -0.95 -3.55 -25.94
C GLN A 177 -1.75 -2.53 -25.13
N PHE A 178 -1.30 -2.15 -23.94
CA PHE A 178 -1.95 -1.12 -23.12
C PHE A 178 -2.02 0.22 -23.86
N ILE A 179 -0.91 0.63 -24.48
CA ILE A 179 -0.84 1.88 -25.24
C ILE A 179 -1.74 1.83 -26.47
N ARG A 180 -1.82 0.68 -27.17
CA ARG A 180 -2.73 0.46 -28.30
C ARG A 180 -4.19 0.59 -27.88
N ASN A 181 -4.58 -0.07 -26.79
CA ASN A 181 -5.95 0.00 -26.26
C ASN A 181 -6.32 1.44 -25.87
N LEU A 182 -5.40 2.14 -25.21
CA LEU A 182 -5.58 3.54 -24.86
C LEU A 182 -5.74 4.40 -26.12
N LYS A 183 -4.87 4.23 -27.13
CA LYS A 183 -4.95 4.98 -28.40
C LYS A 183 -6.25 4.75 -29.17
N GLY A 184 -6.82 3.55 -29.06
CA GLY A 184 -8.14 3.26 -29.63
C GLY A 184 -9.30 3.94 -28.89
N SER A 185 -9.08 4.34 -27.63
CA SER A 185 -10.15 4.83 -26.75
C SER A 185 -10.12 6.35 -26.53
N VAL A 186 -8.95 6.99 -26.61
CA VAL A 186 -8.78 8.42 -26.32
C VAL A 186 -7.87 9.11 -27.33
N SER A 187 -8.17 10.37 -27.66
CA SER A 187 -7.41 11.16 -28.64
C SER A 187 -6.18 11.85 -28.04
N GLY A 188 -6.15 12.05 -26.71
CA GLY A 188 -5.08 12.76 -26.02
C GLY A 188 -4.97 12.38 -24.54
N LEU A 189 -3.82 12.68 -23.95
CA LEU A 189 -3.55 12.48 -22.52
C LEU A 189 -3.85 13.79 -21.77
N LYS A 190 -4.54 13.69 -20.64
CA LYS A 190 -4.90 14.83 -19.78
C LYS A 190 -3.91 14.94 -18.63
N ALA A 191 -3.74 16.16 -18.12
CA ALA A 191 -3.08 16.35 -16.84
C ALA A 191 -3.95 15.74 -15.73
N ALA A 192 -3.32 15.04 -14.79
CA ALA A 192 -4.03 14.64 -13.59
C ALA A 192 -4.33 15.90 -12.77
N GLN A 193 -5.61 16.26 -12.59
CA GLN A 193 -5.96 17.28 -11.62
C GLN A 193 -5.66 16.73 -10.21
N PRO A 194 -5.30 17.61 -9.26
CA PRO A 194 -5.60 17.35 -7.87
C PRO A 194 -7.11 17.05 -7.77
N THR A 195 -7.49 16.01 -7.03
CA THR A 195 -8.87 15.56 -6.82
C THR A 195 -9.89 16.72 -6.74
N PRO A 196 -10.86 16.88 -7.67
CA PRO A 196 -11.86 17.93 -7.60
C PRO A 196 -12.91 17.53 -6.56
N GLY A 197 -12.70 18.06 -5.36
CA GLY A 197 -13.49 17.78 -4.17
C GLY A 197 -12.81 18.36 -2.94
N GLY A 198 -12.35 19.58 -3.08
CA GLY A 198 -11.58 20.33 -2.11
C GLY A 198 -10.83 21.38 -2.91
N THR A 199 -10.95 22.65 -2.52
CA THR A 199 -9.81 23.56 -2.67
C THR A 199 -8.54 22.75 -2.46
N ALA A 200 -7.58 22.81 -3.39
CA ALA A 200 -6.23 22.35 -3.07
C ALA A 200 -5.94 22.89 -1.67
N PRO A 201 -5.72 22.04 -0.64
CA PRO A 201 -5.18 22.58 0.57
C PRO A 201 -3.94 23.31 0.08
N GLU A 202 -3.81 24.60 0.42
CA GLU A 202 -2.48 25.14 0.65
C GLU A 202 -1.66 23.99 1.24
N ALA A 203 -0.53 23.64 0.61
CA ALA A 203 0.31 22.52 1.00
C ALA A 203 0.13 22.24 2.49
N SER A 204 -0.63 21.18 2.82
CA SER A 204 -1.19 21.04 4.17
C SER A 204 -0.05 21.18 5.15
N ALA A 205 -0.13 22.17 6.06
CA ALA A 205 0.88 22.32 7.09
C ALA A 205 0.98 21.04 7.95
N ALA A 206 -0.09 20.23 8.02
CA ALA A 206 -0.13 18.98 8.75
C ALA A 206 0.53 17.82 7.98
N ALA A 207 1.23 16.95 8.70
CA ALA A 207 2.07 15.87 8.17
C ALA A 207 1.33 14.92 7.22
N VAL A 208 0.12 14.50 7.63
CA VAL A 208 -0.73 13.58 6.87
C VAL A 208 -2.17 14.03 7.01
N SER A 209 -2.90 13.94 5.91
CA SER A 209 -4.36 14.02 5.90
C SER A 209 -4.95 12.68 5.50
N VAL A 210 -6.07 12.30 6.12
CA VAL A 210 -6.86 11.12 5.79
C VAL A 210 -8.24 11.59 5.41
N ARG A 211 -8.61 11.45 4.13
CA ARG A 211 -9.94 11.87 3.63
C ARG A 211 -10.28 13.33 4.01
N GLY A 212 -9.29 14.20 3.96
CA GLY A 212 -9.43 15.61 4.32
C GLY A 212 -9.48 15.91 5.83
N ILE A 213 -9.24 14.93 6.71
CA ILE A 213 -9.03 15.15 8.15
C ILE A 213 -7.54 15.16 8.45
N ALA A 214 -7.08 16.11 9.26
CA ALA A 214 -5.70 16.20 9.71
C ALA A 214 -5.61 16.40 11.23
N ILE A 215 -4.43 16.16 11.81
CA ILE A 215 -4.15 16.55 13.20
C ILE A 215 -4.45 18.04 13.40
N GLY A 216 -5.14 18.38 14.48
CA GLY A 216 -5.52 19.76 14.83
C GLY A 216 -6.92 20.19 14.37
N ASP A 217 -7.56 19.46 13.43
CA ASP A 217 -8.95 19.69 13.02
C ASP A 217 -9.90 19.62 14.22
N SER A 218 -11.00 20.37 14.19
CA SER A 218 -12.02 20.30 15.25
C SER A 218 -12.89 19.05 15.11
N GLU A 219 -13.42 18.55 16.23
CA GLU A 219 -14.41 17.47 16.22
C GLU A 219 -15.62 17.81 15.32
N ALA A 220 -16.09 19.06 15.36
CA ALA A 220 -17.17 19.52 14.49
C ALA A 220 -16.83 19.38 12.99
N SER A 221 -15.60 19.68 12.59
CA SER A 221 -15.10 19.49 11.21
C SER A 221 -15.12 18.01 10.83
N VAL A 222 -14.67 17.13 11.74
CA VAL A 222 -14.70 15.67 11.53
C VAL A 222 -16.13 15.18 11.32
N LEU A 223 -17.06 15.56 12.21
CA LEU A 223 -18.47 15.15 12.10
C LEU A 223 -19.13 15.69 10.84
N SER A 224 -18.76 16.88 10.39
CA SER A 224 -19.26 17.44 9.13
C SER A 224 -18.76 16.68 7.89
N LYS A 225 -17.51 16.19 7.91
CA LYS A 225 -16.87 15.54 6.76
C LYS A 225 -17.14 14.03 6.71
N LEU A 226 -17.17 13.36 7.86
CA LEU A 226 -17.29 11.90 7.97
C LEU A 226 -18.64 11.44 8.53
N GLY A 227 -19.46 12.34 9.06
CA GLY A 227 -20.68 11.99 9.78
C GLY A 227 -20.42 11.49 11.21
N GLN A 228 -21.44 10.86 11.80
CA GLN A 228 -21.34 10.28 13.13
C GLN A 228 -20.47 9.00 13.09
N PRO A 229 -19.54 8.81 14.05
CA PRO A 229 -18.80 7.57 14.14
C PRO A 229 -19.74 6.43 14.54
N ALA A 230 -19.44 5.23 14.06
CA ALA A 230 -20.18 4.03 14.47
C ALA A 230 -19.92 3.65 15.93
N ARG A 231 -18.74 4.00 16.45
CA ARG A 231 -18.34 3.72 17.83
C ARG A 231 -17.33 4.77 18.33
N LYS A 232 -17.33 5.03 19.63
CA LYS A 232 -16.28 5.79 20.32
C LYS A 232 -15.57 4.86 21.29
N ASP A 233 -14.30 4.61 21.04
CA ASP A 233 -13.48 3.67 21.79
C ASP A 233 -12.52 4.39 22.74
N ALA A 234 -12.26 3.77 23.89
CA ALA A 234 -11.16 4.19 24.74
C ALA A 234 -9.83 4.05 23.98
N SER A 235 -8.90 4.97 24.27
CA SER A 235 -7.55 4.91 23.72
C SER A 235 -6.52 4.72 24.83
N GLY A 236 -5.32 4.32 24.44
CA GLY A 236 -4.18 4.28 25.37
C GLY A 236 -3.65 5.67 25.76
N TYR A 237 -4.06 6.72 25.05
CA TYR A 237 -3.66 8.10 25.30
C TYR A 237 -4.67 8.78 26.20
N ALA A 238 -4.21 9.28 27.36
CA ALA A 238 -5.09 9.89 28.34
C ALA A 238 -5.89 11.07 27.74
N GLY A 239 -7.21 11.06 27.94
CA GLY A 239 -8.12 12.08 27.43
C GLY A 239 -8.49 11.96 25.95
N MET A 240 -7.87 11.05 25.20
CA MET A 240 -8.21 10.80 23.79
C MET A 240 -9.18 9.61 23.65
N GLN A 241 -10.18 9.76 22.77
CA GLN A 241 -11.07 8.67 22.34
C GLN A 241 -10.94 8.44 20.84
N TRP A 242 -10.95 7.18 20.42
CA TRP A 242 -10.97 6.81 19.00
C TRP A 242 -12.39 6.82 18.46
N TYR A 243 -12.67 7.67 17.50
CA TYR A 243 -13.92 7.71 16.74
C TYR A 243 -13.76 6.75 15.58
N ILE A 244 -14.52 5.66 15.60
CA ILE A 244 -14.38 4.54 14.68
C ILE A 244 -15.41 4.67 13.56
N TYR A 245 -14.92 4.74 12.33
CA TYR A 245 -15.73 4.79 11.12
C TYR A 245 -15.57 3.47 10.36
N ASN A 246 -16.36 2.47 10.75
CA ASN A 246 -16.32 1.10 10.20
C ASN A 246 -17.61 0.71 9.45
N GLY A 247 -18.47 1.66 9.08
CA GLY A 247 -19.67 1.40 8.28
C GLY A 247 -19.37 0.93 6.85
N ASP A 248 -18.18 1.28 6.34
CA ASP A 248 -17.62 0.77 5.09
C ASP A 248 -16.11 0.53 5.30
N TYR A 249 -15.71 -0.74 5.33
CA TYR A 249 -14.31 -1.12 5.57
C TYR A 249 -13.36 -0.71 4.45
N SER A 250 -13.84 -0.47 3.21
CA SER A 250 -13.01 0.12 2.15
C SER A 250 -12.65 1.58 2.45
N ARG A 251 -13.42 2.20 3.35
CA ARG A 251 -13.24 3.57 3.82
C ARG A 251 -12.87 3.68 5.30
N TYR A 252 -12.42 2.58 5.90
CA TYR A 252 -12.12 2.52 7.33
C TYR A 252 -11.12 3.61 7.77
N VAL A 253 -11.47 4.30 8.85
CA VAL A 253 -10.61 5.29 9.51
C VAL A 253 -10.91 5.33 11.01
N GLN A 254 -9.87 5.54 11.82
CA GLN A 254 -9.98 5.87 13.24
C GLN A 254 -9.51 7.31 13.43
N VAL A 255 -10.32 8.14 14.09
CA VAL A 255 -9.98 9.54 14.40
C VAL A 255 -9.91 9.72 15.90
N GLY A 256 -8.73 9.97 16.44
CA GLY A 256 -8.48 10.22 17.85
C GLY A 256 -8.86 11.66 18.20
N ILE A 257 -9.85 11.84 19.06
CA ILE A 257 -10.32 13.15 19.52
C ILE A 257 -9.94 13.35 20.98
N SER A 258 -9.26 14.45 21.29
CA SER A 258 -8.97 14.92 22.65
C SER A 258 -9.17 16.42 22.72
N GLY A 259 -9.85 16.91 23.77
CA GLY A 259 -10.14 18.35 23.93
C GLY A 259 -10.90 18.97 22.75
N GLY A 260 -11.75 18.20 22.05
CA GLY A 260 -12.50 18.65 20.88
C GLY A 260 -11.67 18.82 19.60
N LYS A 261 -10.44 18.29 19.57
CA LYS A 261 -9.52 18.35 18.42
C LYS A 261 -9.02 16.97 18.03
N VAL A 262 -8.65 16.81 16.77
CA VAL A 262 -7.99 15.62 16.25
C VAL A 262 -6.55 15.57 16.77
N THR A 263 -6.24 14.54 17.55
CA THR A 263 -4.91 14.25 18.12
C THR A 263 -4.36 12.90 17.69
N GLY A 264 -5.16 12.10 16.99
CA GLY A 264 -4.74 10.84 16.39
C GLY A 264 -5.48 10.55 15.11
N LEU A 265 -4.83 9.86 14.18
CA LEU A 265 -5.42 9.35 12.94
C LEU A 265 -4.84 7.98 12.64
N TYR A 266 -5.69 7.03 12.26
CA TYR A 266 -5.23 5.80 11.63
C TYR A 266 -6.08 5.48 10.42
N ALA A 267 -5.44 5.12 9.32
CA ALA A 267 -6.13 4.50 8.19
C ALA A 267 -5.22 3.54 7.43
N PRO A 268 -5.79 2.42 6.92
CA PRO A 268 -5.08 1.52 6.03
C PRO A 268 -4.93 2.10 4.60
N GLY A 269 -5.73 3.12 4.26
CA GLY A 269 -5.68 3.83 2.97
C GLY A 269 -6.50 5.13 2.98
N GLY A 270 -6.54 5.84 1.86
CA GLY A 270 -7.18 7.14 1.69
C GLY A 270 -6.39 8.27 2.35
N TRP A 271 -5.08 8.11 2.51
CA TRP A 271 -4.20 9.09 3.14
C TRP A 271 -3.30 9.79 2.11
N THR A 272 -2.85 10.99 2.46
CA THR A 272 -1.91 11.79 1.68
C THR A 272 -1.00 12.56 2.62
N THR A 273 0.31 12.52 2.36
CA THR A 273 1.29 13.29 3.13
C THR A 273 1.46 14.70 2.58
N ASN A 274 1.93 15.62 3.41
CA ASN A 274 2.38 16.96 2.98
C ASN A 274 3.59 16.94 2.03
N LYS A 275 4.22 15.77 1.85
CA LYS A 275 5.33 15.54 0.91
C LYS A 275 4.86 14.83 -0.37
N GLY A 276 3.56 14.73 -0.60
CA GLY A 276 2.97 14.23 -1.85
C GLY A 276 2.89 12.70 -1.97
N LEU A 277 3.11 11.95 -0.89
CA LEU A 277 2.97 10.49 -0.90
C LEU A 277 1.51 10.10 -0.61
N THR A 278 1.05 9.03 -1.26
CA THR A 278 -0.32 8.50 -1.14
C THR A 278 -0.30 6.98 -1.02
N ASP A 279 -1.48 6.36 -0.88
CA ASP A 279 -1.65 4.91 -0.86
C ASP A 279 -0.86 4.16 -1.94
N GLY A 280 -0.29 3.01 -1.55
CA GLY A 280 0.34 2.06 -2.46
C GLY A 280 1.80 2.37 -2.81
N VAL A 281 2.43 3.26 -2.05
CA VAL A 281 3.88 3.45 -2.00
C VAL A 281 4.54 2.37 -1.15
N SER A 282 5.81 2.10 -1.43
CA SER A 282 6.67 1.16 -0.72
C SER A 282 7.45 1.82 0.42
N ARG A 283 8.01 1.00 1.31
CA ARG A 283 8.98 1.41 2.33
C ARG A 283 10.14 2.20 1.74
N THR A 284 10.64 1.80 0.58
CA THR A 284 11.76 2.49 -0.09
C THR A 284 11.35 3.91 -0.48
N GLU A 285 10.15 4.10 -1.03
CA GLU A 285 9.63 5.43 -1.37
C GLU A 285 9.43 6.30 -0.13
N ILE A 286 8.91 5.74 0.97
CA ILE A 286 8.83 6.45 2.25
C ILE A 286 10.24 6.90 2.69
N GLN A 287 11.22 6.00 2.66
CA GLN A 287 12.58 6.29 3.12
C GLN A 287 13.32 7.29 2.22
N ASN A 288 13.02 7.33 0.92
CA ASN A 288 13.57 8.33 0.01
C ASN A 288 13.09 9.75 0.33
N VAL A 289 11.86 9.88 0.82
CA VAL A 289 11.23 11.17 1.13
C VAL A 289 11.45 11.61 2.58
N TYR A 290 11.32 10.68 3.52
CA TYR A 290 11.41 10.96 4.96
C TYR A 290 12.77 10.62 5.58
N GLY A 291 13.67 9.94 4.85
CA GLY A 291 14.93 9.45 5.37
C GLY A 291 14.77 8.18 6.21
N GLN A 292 15.69 7.98 7.16
CA GLN A 292 15.64 6.83 8.07
C GLN A 292 14.62 7.05 9.19
N PRO A 293 13.88 6.00 9.60
CA PRO A 293 12.94 6.11 10.71
C PRO A 293 13.66 6.37 12.03
N LEU A 294 12.95 6.98 12.98
CA LEU A 294 13.42 7.20 14.33
C LEU A 294 13.76 5.87 15.00
N SER A 295 14.95 5.79 15.59
CA SER A 295 15.37 4.63 16.40
C SER A 295 14.76 4.64 17.80
N TYR A 296 14.38 5.81 18.31
CA TYR A 296 13.66 6.00 19.56
C TYR A 296 12.88 7.32 19.57
N ILE A 297 11.89 7.41 20.46
CA ILE A 297 11.21 8.66 20.85
C ILE A 297 11.66 9.03 22.27
N LEU A 298 12.09 10.27 22.47
CA LEU A 298 12.47 10.77 23.80
C LEU A 298 11.24 11.36 24.50
N LYS A 299 10.78 10.74 25.59
CA LYS A 299 9.70 11.29 26.43
C LYS A 299 10.25 11.59 27.83
N GLY A 300 10.35 12.87 28.16
CA GLY A 300 11.09 13.33 29.34
C GLY A 300 12.57 12.91 29.24
N ASN A 301 13.03 12.13 30.21
CA ASN A 301 14.40 11.60 30.25
C ASN A 301 14.52 10.15 29.76
N THR A 302 13.43 9.56 29.28
CA THR A 302 13.36 8.13 28.91
C THR A 302 13.34 7.98 27.40
N ARG A 303 14.23 7.12 26.87
CA ARG A 303 14.25 6.74 25.45
C ARG A 303 13.34 5.53 25.24
N PHE A 304 12.29 5.71 24.46
CA PHE A 304 11.40 4.64 24.04
C PHE A 304 11.87 4.14 22.69
N MET A 305 12.49 2.97 22.67
CA MET A 305 13.01 2.35 21.45
C MET A 305 11.87 2.08 20.47
N ASN A 306 12.14 2.30 19.19
CA ASN A 306 11.14 2.17 18.13
C ASN A 306 11.56 1.14 17.05
N ASN A 307 12.42 0.21 17.44
CA ASN A 307 13.05 -0.79 16.57
C ASN A 307 12.47 -2.20 16.74
N TYR A 308 11.32 -2.36 17.39
CA TYR A 308 10.76 -3.66 17.75
C TYR A 308 10.20 -4.47 16.56
N GLY A 309 9.90 -3.80 15.43
CA GLY A 309 9.28 -4.45 14.27
C GLY A 309 10.23 -4.92 13.17
N GLU A 310 11.55 -4.88 13.33
CA GLU A 310 12.52 -5.34 12.29
C GLU A 310 12.23 -4.88 10.84
N GLY A 311 11.67 -3.68 10.66
CA GLY A 311 11.31 -3.16 9.34
C GLY A 311 9.87 -3.41 8.88
N GLU A 312 9.01 -3.91 9.77
CA GLU A 312 7.54 -3.99 9.62
C GLU A 312 6.86 -2.61 9.72
N TYR A 313 7.52 -1.62 10.31
CA TYR A 313 7.05 -0.24 10.34
C TYR A 313 8.22 0.75 10.49
N GLY A 314 7.96 2.02 10.21
CA GLY A 314 8.88 3.12 10.46
C GLY A 314 8.15 4.37 10.94
N THR A 315 8.61 4.96 12.05
CA THR A 315 8.06 6.22 12.60
C THR A 315 8.96 7.39 12.29
N TYR A 316 8.34 8.50 11.93
CA TYR A 316 8.97 9.75 11.55
C TYR A 316 8.32 10.89 12.33
N GLU A 317 9.09 11.94 12.66
CA GLU A 317 8.54 13.18 13.20
C GLU A 317 8.41 14.17 12.04
N ASP A 318 7.20 14.66 11.79
CA ASP A 318 6.93 15.63 10.74
C ASP A 318 5.77 16.54 11.17
N ALA A 319 5.89 17.84 10.90
CA ALA A 319 4.86 18.85 11.18
C ALA A 319 4.17 18.74 12.55
N GLY A 320 4.95 18.49 13.62
CA GLY A 320 4.42 18.42 14.99
C GLY A 320 3.65 17.14 15.30
N ALA A 321 3.81 16.08 14.51
CA ALA A 321 3.23 14.77 14.76
C ALA A 321 4.26 13.64 14.57
N TYR A 322 3.99 12.50 15.19
CA TYR A 322 4.66 11.24 14.88
C TYR A 322 3.83 10.46 13.86
N VAL A 323 4.45 10.14 12.72
CA VAL A 323 3.85 9.42 11.60
C VAL A 323 4.51 8.05 11.51
N THR A 324 3.75 6.99 11.78
CA THR A 324 4.17 5.60 11.61
C THR A 324 3.55 5.02 10.34
N PHE A 325 4.41 4.63 9.39
CA PHE A 325 4.03 3.84 8.22
C PHE A 325 4.25 2.37 8.54
N PHE A 326 3.22 1.54 8.34
CA PHE A 326 3.30 0.08 8.47
C PHE A 326 3.52 -0.55 7.10
N TYR A 327 4.39 -1.55 7.02
CA TYR A 327 4.85 -2.18 5.79
C TYR A 327 4.45 -3.65 5.76
N ASP A 328 4.03 -4.15 4.59
CA ASP A 328 3.88 -5.58 4.34
C ASP A 328 5.23 -6.18 3.92
N VAL A 329 5.88 -6.92 4.82
CA VAL A 329 7.18 -7.55 4.52
C VAL A 329 7.07 -8.67 3.49
N HIS A 330 5.86 -9.16 3.23
CA HIS A 330 5.57 -10.18 2.22
C HIS A 330 5.23 -9.58 0.85
N GLN A 331 5.12 -8.25 0.73
CA GLN A 331 4.79 -7.53 -0.51
C GLN A 331 5.72 -6.33 -0.73
N GLU A 332 7.03 -6.58 -0.78
CA GLU A 332 8.06 -5.57 -1.10
C GLU A 332 8.03 -4.32 -0.20
N GLY A 333 7.45 -4.43 1.00
CA GLY A 333 7.30 -3.32 1.93
C GLY A 333 6.23 -2.32 1.50
N GLU A 334 5.19 -2.70 0.75
CA GLU A 334 4.03 -1.85 0.48
C GLU A 334 3.45 -1.30 1.80
N VAL A 335 3.11 -0.01 1.83
CA VAL A 335 2.48 0.61 2.98
C VAL A 335 1.05 0.10 3.15
N THR A 336 0.80 -0.59 4.25
CA THR A 336 -0.52 -1.17 4.60
C THR A 336 -1.32 -0.32 5.56
N GLY A 337 -0.70 0.70 6.17
CA GLY A 337 -1.43 1.70 6.93
C GLY A 337 -0.54 2.80 7.47
N VAL A 338 -1.19 3.89 7.88
CA VAL A 338 -0.55 5.05 8.47
C VAL A 338 -1.23 5.37 9.78
N LEU A 339 -0.43 5.48 10.85
CA LEU A 339 -0.82 5.98 12.16
C LEU A 339 -0.15 7.33 12.38
N VAL A 340 -0.93 8.36 12.68
CA VAL A 340 -0.42 9.70 13.01
C VAL A 340 -0.90 10.06 14.39
N ILE A 341 0.01 10.40 15.28
CA ILE A 341 -0.30 10.87 16.64
C ILE A 341 0.32 12.24 16.82
N ASP A 342 -0.47 13.21 17.29
CA ASP A 342 0.02 14.53 17.66
C ASP A 342 1.21 14.42 18.63
N ARG A 343 2.25 15.22 18.42
CA ARG A 343 3.48 15.12 19.21
C ARG A 343 3.23 15.32 20.69
N SER A 344 2.39 16.29 21.08
CA SER A 344 2.11 16.53 22.50
C SER A 344 1.35 15.36 23.13
N THR A 345 0.45 14.74 22.36
CA THR A 345 -0.29 13.54 22.76
C THR A 345 0.63 12.33 22.93
N GLU A 346 1.56 12.10 22.01
CA GLU A 346 2.53 11.00 22.10
C GLU A 346 3.47 11.17 23.30
N LEU A 347 3.95 12.39 23.53
CA LEU A 347 4.87 12.70 24.62
C LEU A 347 4.19 12.70 26.00
N ALA A 348 2.87 12.93 26.06
CA ALA A 348 2.09 12.83 27.30
C ALA A 348 1.92 11.39 27.80
N LEU A 349 2.16 10.39 26.94
CA LEU A 349 2.14 8.98 27.34
C LEU A 349 3.38 8.68 28.21
N ALA A 350 3.19 8.71 29.53
CA ALA A 350 4.26 8.56 30.53
C ALA A 350 4.89 7.15 30.62
N SER A 351 4.28 6.16 29.97
CA SER A 351 4.71 4.75 29.96
C SER A 351 4.72 4.22 28.52
N PHE A 352 5.49 3.17 28.25
CA PHE A 352 5.49 2.52 26.93
C PHE A 352 4.15 1.82 26.65
N TYR A 353 3.49 1.34 27.71
CA TYR A 353 2.16 0.74 27.65
C TYR A 353 1.12 1.64 28.32
N PRO A 354 -0.09 1.73 27.77
CA PRO A 354 -1.18 2.40 28.45
C PRO A 354 -1.56 1.65 29.72
N GLN A 355 -2.12 2.38 30.69
CA GLN A 355 -2.70 1.75 31.87
C GLN A 355 -3.92 0.92 31.44
N GLY A 356 -3.84 -0.40 31.68
CA GLY A 356 -4.91 -1.32 31.32
C GLY A 356 -6.21 -1.05 32.06
N SER A 357 -7.33 -1.22 31.37
CA SER A 357 -8.68 -1.25 31.94
C SER A 357 -9.57 -2.16 31.11
N ASP A 358 -10.68 -2.63 31.68
CA ASP A 358 -11.64 -3.44 30.94
C ASP A 358 -12.21 -2.70 29.72
N THR A 359 -12.49 -1.40 29.86
CA THR A 359 -12.96 -0.56 28.75
C THR A 359 -11.92 -0.49 27.63
N LEU A 360 -10.64 -0.33 27.97
CA LEU A 360 -9.57 -0.31 26.97
C LEU A 360 -9.38 -1.69 26.32
N ALA A 361 -9.51 -2.78 27.10
CA ALA A 361 -9.43 -4.13 26.56
C ALA A 361 -10.56 -4.40 25.56
N ARG A 362 -11.81 -4.03 25.89
CA ARG A 362 -12.96 -4.13 24.98
C ARG A 362 -12.78 -3.29 23.72
N ALA A 363 -12.22 -2.08 23.86
CA ALA A 363 -11.88 -1.25 22.71
C ALA A 363 -10.85 -1.93 21.79
N PHE A 364 -9.78 -2.51 22.36
CA PHE A 364 -8.77 -3.22 21.58
C PHE A 364 -9.31 -4.49 20.89
N GLU A 365 -10.22 -5.24 21.52
CA GLU A 365 -10.92 -6.36 20.88
C GLU A 365 -11.68 -5.91 19.62
N ARG A 366 -12.49 -4.85 19.74
CA ARG A 366 -13.31 -4.35 18.63
C ARG A 366 -12.47 -3.70 17.54
N GLN A 367 -11.44 -2.94 17.90
CA GLN A 367 -10.48 -2.41 16.94
C GLN A 367 -9.74 -3.52 16.19
N SER A 368 -9.30 -4.57 16.88
CA SER A 368 -8.60 -5.69 16.24
C SER A 368 -9.49 -6.42 15.22
N PHE A 369 -10.78 -6.59 15.53
CA PHE A 369 -11.78 -7.10 14.60
C PHE A 369 -11.96 -6.19 13.38
N ASP A 370 -12.13 -4.89 13.62
CA ASP A 370 -12.32 -3.91 12.55
C ASP A 370 -11.10 -3.82 11.63
N LEU A 371 -9.89 -3.88 12.19
CA LEU A 371 -8.62 -3.87 11.46
C LEU A 371 -8.47 -5.12 10.58
N ALA A 372 -8.80 -6.31 11.11
CA ALA A 372 -8.82 -7.55 10.33
C ALA A 372 -9.76 -7.43 9.12
N ASN A 373 -10.95 -6.88 9.32
CA ASN A 373 -11.93 -6.68 8.26
C ASN A 373 -11.52 -5.60 7.25
N ALA A 374 -10.90 -4.51 7.70
CA ALA A 374 -10.35 -3.48 6.82
C ALA A 374 -9.26 -4.05 5.90
N ALA A 375 -8.36 -4.88 6.44
CA ALA A 375 -7.34 -5.57 5.64
C ALA A 375 -7.98 -6.54 4.63
N ARG A 376 -8.95 -7.35 5.06
CA ARG A 376 -9.67 -8.31 4.19
C ARG A 376 -10.37 -7.62 3.03
N VAL A 377 -11.14 -6.56 3.30
CA VAL A 377 -11.88 -5.83 2.27
C VAL A 377 -10.93 -5.17 1.26
N ARG A 378 -9.79 -4.64 1.71
CA ARG A 378 -8.76 -4.12 0.78
C ARG A 378 -8.19 -5.18 -0.16
N LEU A 379 -8.10 -6.42 0.32
CA LEU A 379 -7.65 -7.57 -0.45
C LEU A 379 -8.79 -8.29 -1.20
N GLY A 380 -10.00 -7.72 -1.21
CA GLY A 380 -11.15 -8.27 -1.92
C GLY A 380 -11.82 -9.47 -1.25
N LEU A 381 -11.52 -9.71 0.03
CA LEU A 381 -12.10 -10.78 0.84
C LEU A 381 -13.34 -10.30 1.59
N GLN A 382 -14.26 -11.22 1.87
CA GLN A 382 -15.45 -10.93 2.69
C GLN A 382 -15.05 -10.66 4.15
N PRO A 383 -15.61 -9.63 4.80
CA PRO A 383 -15.36 -9.38 6.22
C PRO A 383 -15.90 -10.53 7.08
N PHE A 384 -15.23 -10.80 8.19
CA PHE A 384 -15.73 -11.71 9.22
C PHE A 384 -16.96 -11.13 9.91
N ALA A 385 -17.89 -12.00 10.31
CA ALA A 385 -18.90 -11.67 11.31
C ALA A 385 -18.32 -11.76 12.72
N TRP A 386 -18.70 -10.83 13.61
CA TRP A 386 -18.33 -10.91 15.02
C TRP A 386 -19.00 -12.12 15.68
N ASP A 387 -18.23 -12.91 16.42
CA ASP A 387 -18.76 -14.03 17.21
C ASP A 387 -18.42 -13.85 18.70
N GLU A 388 -19.46 -13.65 19.52
CA GLU A 388 -19.28 -13.38 20.95
C GLU A 388 -18.79 -14.60 21.72
N GLY A 389 -19.15 -15.81 21.30
CA GLY A 389 -18.68 -17.04 21.91
C GLY A 389 -17.18 -17.23 21.69
N ALA A 390 -16.73 -17.05 20.44
CA ALA A 390 -15.31 -17.02 20.11
C ALA A 390 -14.57 -15.91 20.86
N ALA A 391 -15.16 -14.72 21.01
CA ALA A 391 -14.55 -13.62 21.76
C ALA A 391 -14.43 -13.95 23.26
N GLY A 392 -15.44 -14.59 23.84
CA GLY A 392 -15.41 -15.06 25.23
C GLY A 392 -14.27 -16.04 25.49
N THR A 393 -14.09 -17.02 24.63
CA THR A 393 -12.98 -18.00 24.74
C THR A 393 -11.61 -17.36 24.53
N ALA A 394 -11.49 -16.48 23.55
CA ALA A 394 -10.26 -15.73 23.28
C ALA A 394 -9.85 -14.86 24.48
N ARG A 395 -10.82 -14.21 25.10
CA ARG A 395 -10.62 -13.34 26.27
C ARG A 395 -10.18 -14.13 27.49
N ALA A 396 -10.81 -15.28 27.72
CA ALA A 396 -10.40 -16.20 28.78
C ALA A 396 -8.95 -16.66 28.58
N HIS A 397 -8.54 -16.98 27.35
CA HIS A 397 -7.16 -17.40 27.06
C HIS A 397 -6.15 -16.26 27.22
N SER A 398 -6.46 -15.05 26.75
CA SER A 398 -5.63 -13.87 26.99
C SER A 398 -5.43 -13.59 28.49
N ALA A 399 -6.50 -13.70 29.28
CA ALA A 399 -6.43 -13.56 30.74
C ALA A 399 -5.61 -14.69 31.38
N ASP A 400 -5.73 -15.92 30.89
CA ASP A 400 -4.97 -17.07 31.40
C ASP A 400 -3.46 -16.90 31.14
N MET A 401 -3.08 -16.50 29.93
CA MET A 401 -1.69 -16.17 29.56
C MET A 401 -1.12 -15.06 30.46
N ALA A 402 -1.89 -14.00 30.69
CA ALA A 402 -1.47 -12.89 31.54
C ALA A 402 -1.30 -13.31 33.01
N ALA A 403 -2.24 -14.07 33.55
CA ALA A 403 -2.24 -14.48 34.96
C ALA A 403 -1.18 -15.54 35.29
N LYS A 404 -1.00 -16.52 34.41
CA LYS A 404 -0.07 -17.65 34.61
C LYS A 404 1.32 -17.40 34.02
N GLY A 405 1.51 -16.33 33.27
CA GLY A 405 2.81 -15.93 32.74
C GLY A 405 3.38 -16.86 31.67
N TYR A 406 2.52 -17.34 30.76
CA TYR A 406 2.90 -18.11 29.57
C TYR A 406 2.41 -17.43 28.29
N PHE A 407 2.94 -17.86 27.14
CA PHE A 407 2.50 -17.39 25.82
C PHE A 407 2.54 -18.58 24.85
N ASP A 408 1.41 -19.28 24.73
CA ASP A 408 1.26 -20.50 23.92
C ASP A 408 -0.22 -20.67 23.52
N HIS A 409 -0.46 -21.36 22.41
CA HIS A 409 -1.80 -21.78 21.99
C HIS A 409 -2.40 -22.81 22.95
N THR A 410 -1.58 -23.69 23.52
CA THR A 410 -2.00 -24.71 24.49
C THR A 410 -1.75 -24.18 25.90
N ASN A 411 -2.79 -24.15 26.72
CA ASN A 411 -2.64 -23.66 28.09
C ASN A 411 -1.91 -24.69 28.99
N PRO A 412 -1.44 -24.31 30.19
CA PRO A 412 -0.78 -25.23 31.12
C PRO A 412 -1.64 -26.41 31.61
N ALA A 413 -2.95 -26.38 31.37
CA ALA A 413 -3.86 -27.50 31.63
C ALA A 413 -3.93 -28.49 30.45
N GLY A 414 -3.15 -28.27 29.38
CA GLY A 414 -3.10 -29.12 28.20
C GLY A 414 -4.21 -28.86 27.19
N GLN A 415 -4.99 -27.78 27.33
CA GLN A 415 -6.11 -27.47 26.44
C GLN A 415 -5.65 -26.62 25.27
N SER A 416 -5.88 -27.12 24.06
CA SER A 416 -5.72 -26.39 22.80
C SER A 416 -6.82 -25.33 22.62
N PRO A 417 -6.72 -24.43 21.63
CA PRO A 417 -7.80 -23.48 21.32
C PRO A 417 -9.12 -24.18 21.02
N PHE A 418 -9.06 -25.35 20.38
CA PHE A 418 -10.20 -26.17 20.01
C PHE A 418 -10.90 -26.75 21.23
N ASP A 419 -10.14 -27.30 22.19
CA ASP A 419 -10.69 -27.80 23.45
C ASP A 419 -11.38 -26.68 24.24
N ARG A 420 -10.80 -25.47 24.25
CA ARG A 420 -11.41 -24.29 24.90
C ARG A 420 -12.70 -23.85 24.22
N MET A 421 -12.76 -23.90 22.89
CA MET A 421 -13.98 -23.56 22.13
C MET A 421 -15.07 -24.61 22.32
N GLU A 422 -14.73 -25.90 22.28
CA GLU A 422 -15.67 -27.00 22.52
C GLU A 422 -16.21 -26.99 23.96
N ALA A 423 -15.34 -26.77 24.96
CA ALA A 423 -15.76 -26.62 26.36
C ALA A 423 -16.70 -25.43 26.60
N ALA A 424 -16.64 -24.40 25.74
CA ALA A 424 -17.56 -23.27 25.74
C ALA A 424 -18.84 -23.50 24.93
N GLY A 425 -19.03 -24.71 24.37
CA GLY A 425 -20.20 -25.09 23.59
C GLY A 425 -20.20 -24.57 22.15
N LEU A 426 -19.04 -24.19 21.60
CA LEU A 426 -18.94 -23.74 20.21
C LEU A 426 -18.79 -24.94 19.27
N SER A 427 -19.66 -25.00 18.26
CA SER A 427 -19.56 -25.95 17.16
C SER A 427 -19.03 -25.25 15.91
N TYR A 428 -18.17 -25.93 15.16
CA TYR A 428 -17.58 -25.39 13.95
C TYR A 428 -17.13 -26.49 12.98
N SER A 429 -17.18 -26.17 11.69
CA SER A 429 -16.61 -26.97 10.60
C SER A 429 -15.14 -26.64 10.34
N SER A 430 -14.68 -25.46 10.74
CA SER A 430 -13.28 -25.02 10.68
C SER A 430 -13.01 -23.99 11.76
N ALA A 431 -11.81 -24.00 12.34
CA ALA A 431 -11.39 -22.99 13.31
C ALA A 431 -9.88 -22.76 13.28
N ALA A 432 -9.45 -21.60 13.81
CA ALA A 432 -8.04 -21.25 13.96
C ALA A 432 -7.87 -20.25 15.11
N GLU A 433 -6.63 -20.08 15.59
CA GLU A 433 -6.27 -19.08 16.59
C GLU A 433 -5.04 -18.28 16.16
N ASN A 434 -5.06 -16.96 16.39
CA ASN A 434 -3.85 -16.14 16.46
C ASN A 434 -3.67 -15.62 17.89
N ILE A 435 -2.43 -15.55 18.37
CA ILE A 435 -2.09 -14.91 19.65
C ILE A 435 -1.01 -13.84 19.44
N ALA A 436 -1.02 -12.80 20.27
CA ALA A 436 0.03 -11.79 20.32
C ALA A 436 0.20 -11.30 21.76
N ALA A 437 1.41 -10.85 22.13
CA ALA A 437 1.68 -10.26 23.43
C ALA A 437 2.78 -9.21 23.33
N GLY A 438 2.64 -8.10 24.08
CA GLY A 438 3.61 -7.00 24.10
C GLY A 438 3.42 -5.91 23.04
N GLN A 439 2.42 -6.02 22.16
CA GLN A 439 2.10 -4.95 21.21
C GLN A 439 1.30 -3.84 21.90
N THR A 440 1.74 -2.60 21.75
CA THR A 440 1.22 -1.41 22.47
C THR A 440 -0.21 -1.02 22.12
N SER A 441 -0.76 -1.56 21.02
CA SER A 441 -2.13 -1.29 20.56
C SER A 441 -2.65 -2.40 19.64
N ALA A 442 -3.97 -2.42 19.43
CA ALA A 442 -4.60 -3.27 18.42
C ALA A 442 -4.04 -3.05 17.00
N ILE A 443 -3.67 -1.82 16.64
CA ILE A 443 -3.05 -1.48 15.35
C ILE A 443 -1.71 -2.21 15.18
N HIS A 444 -0.84 -2.13 16.19
CA HIS A 444 0.47 -2.80 16.17
C HIS A 444 0.32 -4.33 16.21
N ALA A 445 -0.62 -4.87 17.01
CA ALA A 445 -0.92 -6.30 17.03
C ALA A 445 -1.39 -6.81 15.65
N HIS A 446 -2.28 -6.06 15.00
CA HIS A 446 -2.78 -6.40 13.66
C HIS A 446 -1.67 -6.48 12.62
N HIS A 447 -0.82 -5.45 12.55
CA HIS A 447 0.29 -5.44 11.59
C HIS A 447 1.33 -6.53 11.88
N GLY A 448 1.60 -6.83 13.16
CA GLY A 448 2.45 -7.97 13.54
C GLY A 448 1.88 -9.32 13.08
N TRP A 449 0.57 -9.55 13.20
CA TRP A 449 -0.06 -10.75 12.66
C TRP A 449 0.01 -10.80 11.13
N MET A 450 -0.22 -9.68 10.44
CA MET A 450 -0.14 -9.63 8.97
C MET A 450 1.27 -9.89 8.43
N ASN A 451 2.30 -9.56 9.20
CA ASN A 451 3.71 -9.83 8.86
C ASN A 451 4.20 -11.21 9.33
N SER A 452 3.36 -12.01 9.98
CA SER A 452 3.66 -13.40 10.33
C SER A 452 2.91 -14.38 9.44
N ALA A 453 3.62 -15.18 8.64
CA ALA A 453 3.01 -16.04 7.62
C ALA A 453 1.91 -16.97 8.15
N GLY A 454 2.09 -17.56 9.34
CA GLY A 454 1.09 -18.41 9.99
C GLY A 454 -0.16 -17.64 10.39
N HIS A 455 -0.01 -16.51 11.07
CA HIS A 455 -1.13 -15.67 11.51
C HIS A 455 -1.87 -15.01 10.34
N ARG A 456 -1.12 -14.57 9.32
CA ARG A 456 -1.63 -14.01 8.08
C ARG A 456 -2.53 -15.01 7.36
N LYS A 457 -2.15 -16.29 7.31
CA LYS A 457 -2.98 -17.35 6.70
C LYS A 457 -4.37 -17.41 7.33
N ASN A 458 -4.47 -17.29 8.66
CA ASN A 458 -5.75 -17.30 9.36
C ASN A 458 -6.59 -16.05 9.03
N LEU A 459 -5.97 -14.86 9.05
CA LEU A 459 -6.60 -13.58 8.71
C LEU A 459 -7.11 -13.51 7.26
N LEU A 460 -6.45 -14.21 6.32
CA LEU A 460 -6.81 -14.24 4.90
C LEU A 460 -7.56 -15.51 4.49
N SER A 461 -7.93 -16.35 5.44
CA SER A 461 -8.64 -17.61 5.18
C SER A 461 -10.10 -17.41 4.73
N GLY A 462 -10.72 -18.51 4.28
CA GLY A 462 -12.16 -18.57 4.00
C GLY A 462 -13.05 -18.70 5.24
N ILE A 463 -12.49 -18.65 6.46
CA ILE A 463 -13.28 -18.69 7.70
C ILE A 463 -14.22 -17.47 7.75
N THR A 464 -15.40 -17.62 8.34
CA THR A 464 -16.49 -16.63 8.24
C THR A 464 -16.70 -15.79 9.50
N ARG A 465 -16.26 -16.25 10.67
CA ARG A 465 -16.44 -15.53 11.94
C ARG A 465 -15.12 -15.29 12.68
N LEU A 466 -15.10 -14.22 13.47
CA LEU A 466 -13.97 -13.82 14.31
C LEU A 466 -14.48 -13.30 15.65
N GLY A 467 -13.93 -13.84 16.73
CA GLY A 467 -13.99 -13.26 18.07
C GLY A 467 -12.60 -12.87 18.54
N VAL A 468 -12.48 -11.71 19.20
CA VAL A 468 -11.20 -11.23 19.73
C VAL A 468 -11.29 -11.07 21.24
N GLY A 469 -10.24 -11.52 21.92
CA GLY A 469 -10.01 -11.39 23.35
C GLY A 469 -8.77 -10.55 23.64
N VAL A 470 -8.85 -9.66 24.63
CA VAL A 470 -7.68 -8.89 25.11
C VAL A 470 -7.64 -8.88 26.64
N ALA A 471 -6.44 -9.03 27.20
CA ALA A 471 -6.18 -8.86 28.63
C ALA A 471 -4.91 -8.04 28.87
N PHE A 472 -5.00 -7.05 29.76
CA PHE A 472 -3.84 -6.31 30.25
C PHE A 472 -3.25 -6.97 31.50
N GLY A 473 -1.96 -6.74 31.75
CA GLY A 473 -1.21 -7.30 32.87
C GLY A 473 -0.16 -8.30 32.43
N GLY A 474 0.35 -9.09 33.38
CA GLY A 474 1.39 -10.09 33.13
C GLY A 474 2.75 -9.49 32.72
N LYS A 475 3.71 -10.36 32.41
CA LYS A 475 5.08 -9.95 32.05
C LYS A 475 5.17 -9.22 30.71
N MET A 476 4.25 -9.50 29.79
CA MET A 476 4.19 -8.88 28.46
C MET A 476 3.27 -7.65 28.40
N SER A 477 2.74 -7.19 29.55
CA SER A 477 1.84 -6.03 29.70
C SER A 477 0.46 -6.13 29.05
N VAL A 478 0.34 -6.78 27.89
CA VAL A 478 -0.92 -6.99 27.16
C VAL A 478 -0.85 -8.24 26.31
N TYR A 479 -1.97 -8.96 26.25
CA TYR A 479 -2.16 -10.21 25.54
C TYR A 479 -3.40 -10.12 24.67
N TYR A 480 -3.29 -10.62 23.44
CA TYR A 480 -4.35 -10.63 22.44
C TYR A 480 -4.56 -12.07 21.94
N THR A 481 -5.82 -12.42 21.70
CA THR A 481 -6.21 -13.70 21.07
C THR A 481 -7.29 -13.43 20.03
N GLN A 482 -7.13 -13.97 18.83
CA GLN A 482 -8.16 -14.01 17.79
C GLN A 482 -8.59 -15.45 17.57
N ASN A 483 -9.85 -15.77 17.84
CA ASN A 483 -10.45 -17.07 17.53
C ASN A 483 -11.33 -16.94 16.30
N PHE A 484 -10.98 -17.71 15.27
CA PHE A 484 -11.69 -17.77 14.01
C PHE A 484 -12.52 -19.04 13.98
N LEU A 485 -13.76 -18.98 13.51
CA LEU A 485 -14.57 -20.17 13.27
C LEU A 485 -15.55 -20.02 12.12
N THR A 486 -15.90 -21.15 11.50
CA THR A 486 -17.07 -21.28 10.62
C THR A 486 -18.00 -22.30 11.27
N PRO A 487 -19.27 -21.95 11.54
CA PRO A 487 -20.23 -22.87 12.13
C PRO A 487 -20.38 -24.22 11.41
#